data_AF-A0A7W4GB67-F1
#
_entry.id   AF-A0A7W4GB67-F1
#
_cell.length_a   1.000
_cell.length_b   1.000
_cell.length_c   1.000
_cell.angle_alpha   90.00
_cell.angle_beta   90.00
_cell.angle_gamma   90.00
#
_symmetry.space_group_name_H-M   'P 1'
#
loop_
_entity.id
_entity.type
_entity.pdbx_description
1 polymer ?
#
loop_
_entity_poly.entity_id
_entity_poly.type
_entity_poly.pdbx_seq_one_letter_code
_entity_poly.pdbx_strand_id
1 'polypeptide(L)'
;MIKNKLEGLMLSIIDDTRIEDFCFTDNFVIATIGIKDGPICAPVLDYEITGDESLIIDKDSFNIEWKQVVFEGNTISVIRNNKPALYRVAPDKKQ
;
A
#
# COMPACT_ATOMS: atom_id res chain seq x y z
N MET A 1 1.20 -2.91 16.62
CA MET A 1 1.88 -3.42 15.42
C MET A 1 1.09 -2.98 14.20
N ILE A 2 1.75 -2.44 13.18
CA ILE A 2 1.11 -1.94 11.96
C ILE A 2 0.30 -2.99 11.20
N LYS A 3 0.68 -4.28 11.28
CA LYS A 3 -0.04 -5.39 10.62
C LYS A 3 -1.55 -5.34 10.86
N ASN A 4 -1.96 -5.32 12.12
CA ASN A 4 -3.38 -5.32 12.51
C ASN A 4 -4.15 -4.06 12.06
N LYS A 5 -3.45 -2.98 11.72
CA LYS A 5 -4.07 -1.75 11.20
C LYS A 5 -4.24 -1.79 9.68
N LEU A 6 -3.40 -2.56 8.97
CA LEU A 6 -3.45 -2.69 7.52
C LEU A 6 -4.38 -3.81 7.08
N GLU A 7 -4.48 -4.89 7.85
CA GLU A 7 -5.31 -6.06 7.53
C GLU A 7 -6.76 -5.66 7.23
N GLY A 8 -7.26 -6.08 6.07
CA GLY A 8 -8.60 -5.75 5.58
C GLY A 8 -8.73 -4.35 4.96
N LEU A 9 -7.69 -3.51 4.98
CA LEU A 9 -7.75 -2.20 4.35
C LEU A 9 -7.56 -2.28 2.84
N MET A 10 -8.36 -1.48 2.14
CA MET A 10 -8.15 -1.13 0.75
C MET A 10 -7.62 0.30 0.68
N LEU A 11 -6.48 0.48 0.01
CA LEU A 11 -5.75 1.73 -0.10
C LEU A 11 -5.62 2.11 -1.56
N SER A 12 -5.68 3.42 -1.84
CA SER A 12 -5.41 3.98 -3.16
C SER A 12 -4.44 5.16 -3.03
N ILE A 13 -3.38 5.19 -3.82
CA ILE A 13 -2.42 6.30 -3.79
C ILE A 13 -3.08 7.61 -4.23
N ILE A 14 -2.74 8.68 -3.52
CA ILE A 14 -3.06 10.06 -3.90
C ILE A 14 -1.85 10.59 -4.67
N ASP A 15 -1.80 10.32 -5.97
CA ASP A 15 -0.76 10.80 -6.88
C ASP A 15 -1.38 11.10 -8.25
N ASP A 16 -0.86 12.11 -8.95
CA ASP A 16 -1.39 12.53 -10.26
C ASP A 16 -0.89 11.69 -11.42
N THR A 17 0.16 10.89 -11.21
CA THR A 17 0.88 10.14 -12.25
C THR A 17 0.87 8.64 -12.02
N ARG A 18 0.91 8.20 -10.77
CA ARG A 18 0.99 6.78 -10.39
C ARG A 18 -0.38 6.20 -10.08
N ILE A 19 -0.53 4.91 -10.35
CA ILE A 19 -1.63 4.07 -9.89
C ILE A 19 -1.02 3.04 -8.94
N GLU A 20 -1.48 3.04 -7.70
CA GLU A 20 -1.18 2.03 -6.70
C GLU A 20 -2.44 1.85 -5.86
N ASP A 21 -3.16 0.77 -6.12
CA ASP A 21 -4.23 0.30 -5.25
C ASP A 21 -3.77 -0.96 -4.54
N PHE A 22 -3.95 -1.03 -3.22
CA PHE A 22 -3.55 -2.16 -2.39
C PHE A 22 -4.72 -2.63 -1.56
N CYS A 23 -5.09 -3.90 -1.69
CA CYS A 23 -6.02 -4.57 -0.78
C CYS A 23 -5.21 -5.53 0.09
N PHE A 24 -5.03 -5.14 1.35
CA PHE A 24 -4.30 -5.92 2.34
C PHE A 24 -5.18 -7.04 2.89
N THR A 25 -4.65 -8.25 2.85
CA THR A 25 -5.21 -9.44 3.50
C THR A 25 -4.27 -9.91 4.60
N ASP A 26 -4.62 -10.98 5.29
CA ASP A 26 -3.86 -11.54 6.40
C ASP A 26 -2.40 -11.86 6.04
N ASN A 27 -2.17 -12.29 4.78
CA ASN A 27 -0.88 -12.82 4.32
C ASN A 27 -0.36 -12.23 2.99
N PHE A 28 -1.21 -11.61 2.18
CA PHE A 28 -0.82 -11.05 0.89
C PHE A 28 -1.53 -9.72 0.60
N VAL A 29 -1.09 -9.04 -0.45
CA VAL A 29 -1.66 -7.81 -0.97
C VAL A 29 -2.11 -8.05 -2.40
N ILE A 30 -3.39 -7.84 -2.68
CA ILE A 30 -3.87 -7.74 -4.06
C ILE A 30 -3.59 -6.30 -4.50
N ALA A 31 -2.71 -6.14 -5.48
CA ALA A 31 -2.27 -4.83 -5.92
C ALA A 31 -2.78 -4.51 -7.33
N THR A 32 -2.99 -3.23 -7.62
CA THR A 32 -3.01 -2.69 -8.99
C THR A 32 -1.93 -1.63 -9.07
N ILE A 33 -0.93 -1.85 -9.91
CA ILE A 33 0.25 -0.99 -10.01
C ILE A 33 0.41 -0.54 -11.46
N GLY A 34 0.63 0.76 -11.67
CA GLY A 34 0.83 1.30 -13.00
C GLY A 34 1.04 2.81 -13.03
N ILE A 35 0.88 3.35 -14.24
CA ILE A 35 0.97 4.78 -14.54
C ILE A 35 -0.37 5.20 -15.13
N LYS A 36 -0.88 6.39 -14.75
CA LYS A 36 -2.11 6.93 -15.35
C LYS A 36 -1.95 7.07 -16.87
N ASP A 37 -2.98 6.64 -17.60
CA ASP A 37 -2.99 6.56 -19.07
C ASP A 37 -1.85 5.70 -19.67
N GLY A 38 -1.26 4.83 -18.85
CA GLY A 38 -0.15 3.97 -19.23
C GLY A 38 -0.39 2.50 -18.89
N PRO A 39 0.67 1.68 -18.92
CA PRO A 39 0.61 0.28 -18.56
C PRO A 39 0.17 0.09 -17.09
N ILE A 40 -0.68 -0.91 -16.88
CA ILE A 40 -1.19 -1.33 -15.59
C ILE A 40 -1.03 -2.84 -15.46
N CYS A 41 -0.70 -3.30 -14.26
CA CYS A 41 -0.70 -4.71 -13.88
C CYS A 41 -1.44 -4.91 -12.55
N ALA A 42 -1.99 -6.11 -12.33
CA ALA A 42 -2.76 -6.43 -11.14
C ALA A 42 -2.22 -7.70 -10.45
N PRO A 43 -1.03 -7.64 -9.82
CA PRO A 43 -0.41 -8.80 -9.20
C PRO A 43 -0.97 -9.10 -7.80
N VAL A 44 -0.77 -10.34 -7.35
CA VAL A 44 -0.88 -10.71 -5.93
C VAL A 44 0.54 -10.75 -5.38
N LEU A 45 0.78 -9.99 -4.31
CA LEU A 45 2.11 -9.72 -3.75
C LEU A 45 2.18 -10.18 -2.30
N ASP A 46 3.29 -10.76 -1.89
CA ASP A 46 3.57 -10.98 -0.47
C ASP A 46 3.92 -9.65 0.21
N TYR A 47 3.81 -9.59 1.53
CA TYR A 47 4.36 -8.48 2.30
C TYR A 47 4.96 -8.94 3.62
N GLU A 48 5.98 -8.22 4.07
CA GLU A 48 6.70 -8.50 5.31
C GLU A 48 6.75 -7.23 6.16
N ILE A 49 6.37 -7.34 7.44
CA ILE A 49 6.56 -6.27 8.41
C ILE A 49 8.00 -6.29 8.89
N THR A 50 8.75 -5.22 8.59
CA THR A 50 10.18 -5.12 8.89
C THR A 50 10.48 -4.31 10.15
N GLY A 51 9.46 -3.67 10.73
CA GLY A 51 9.54 -2.87 11.94
C GLY A 51 8.15 -2.38 12.36
N ASP A 52 8.07 -1.62 13.46
CA ASP A 52 6.78 -1.19 14.03
C ASP A 52 5.93 -0.32 13.07
N GLU A 53 6.60 0.42 12.18
CA GLU A 53 6.03 1.37 11.22
C GLU A 53 6.66 1.21 9.83
N SER A 54 7.12 0.00 9.50
CA SER A 54 7.73 -0.29 8.21
C SER A 54 7.36 -1.66 7.69
N LEU A 55 7.23 -1.75 6.37
CA LEU A 55 7.00 -3.01 5.67
C LEU A 55 7.63 -2.98 4.28
N ILE A 56 7.79 -4.17 3.70
CA ILE A 56 8.15 -4.37 2.30
C ILE A 56 7.01 -5.15 1.64
N ILE A 57 6.51 -4.65 0.52
CA ILE A 57 5.53 -5.33 -0.33
C ILE A 57 6.28 -5.88 -1.54
N ASP A 58 6.25 -7.20 -1.68
CA ASP A 58 6.98 -8.02 -2.65
C ASP A 58 8.45 -7.61 -2.80
N LYS A 59 9.32 -8.25 -2.02
CA LYS A 59 10.76 -7.98 -2.00
C LYS A 59 11.46 -8.29 -3.34
N ASP A 60 10.85 -9.10 -4.20
CA ASP A 60 11.53 -9.66 -5.38
C ASP A 60 11.19 -8.91 -6.68
N SER A 61 9.91 -8.69 -6.99
CA SER A 61 9.53 -8.12 -8.30
C SER A 61 9.30 -6.61 -8.26
N PHE A 62 8.49 -6.13 -7.33
CA PHE A 62 8.13 -4.70 -7.22
C PHE A 62 8.98 -3.93 -6.21
N ASN A 63 9.42 -4.60 -5.15
CA ASN A 63 10.21 -4.08 -4.03
C ASN A 63 9.73 -2.70 -3.55
N ILE A 64 8.48 -2.66 -3.08
CA ILE A 64 7.87 -1.44 -2.55
C ILE A 64 8.13 -1.40 -1.04
N GLU A 65 9.10 -0.58 -0.65
CA GLU A 65 9.46 -0.34 0.73
C GLU A 65 8.66 0.83 1.29
N TRP A 66 7.96 0.60 2.39
CA TRP A 66 7.31 1.64 3.20
C TRP A 66 8.02 1.80 4.53
N LYS A 67 8.32 3.05 4.89
CA LYS A 67 8.86 3.46 6.19
C LYS A 67 8.03 4.59 6.78
N GLN A 68 8.14 4.79 8.09
CA GLN A 68 7.48 5.89 8.81
C GLN A 68 5.98 5.95 8.50
N VAL A 69 5.30 4.80 8.60
CA VAL A 69 3.89 4.73 8.26
C VAL A 69 3.04 5.36 9.37
N VAL A 70 2.34 6.44 9.03
CA VAL A 70 1.48 7.18 9.96
C VAL A 70 0.03 7.17 9.45
N PHE A 71 -0.91 6.83 10.33
CA PHE A 71 -2.34 6.80 10.03
C PHE A 71 -2.99 8.09 10.51
N GLU A 72 -3.65 8.82 9.62
CA GLU A 72 -4.32 10.10 9.89
C GLU A 72 -5.74 10.06 9.32
N GLY A 73 -6.73 9.74 10.17
CA GLY A 73 -8.12 9.61 9.74
C GLY A 73 -8.30 8.54 8.66
N ASN A 74 -8.67 8.95 7.45
CA ASN A 74 -8.83 8.09 6.29
C ASN A 74 -7.62 8.14 5.33
N THR A 75 -6.48 8.60 5.80
CA THR A 75 -5.24 8.65 5.02
C THR A 75 -4.10 7.97 5.74
N ILE A 76 -3.14 7.50 4.96
CA ILE A 76 -1.89 6.90 5.44
C ILE A 76 -0.75 7.62 4.74
N SER A 77 0.11 8.28 5.51
CA SER A 77 1.34 8.89 5.01
C SER A 77 2.52 7.96 5.25
N VAL A 78 3.39 7.82 4.26
CA VAL A 78 4.54 6.92 4.30
C VAL A 78 5.73 7.53 3.55
N ILE A 79 6.93 7.01 3.83
CA ILE A 79 8.08 7.14 2.94
C ILE A 79 8.16 5.87 2.09
N ARG A 80 7.69 5.97 0.84
CA ARG A 80 7.68 4.90 -0.17
C ARG A 80 8.93 5.00 -1.04
N ASN A 81 9.81 4.00 -0.99
CA ASN A 81 11.10 3.97 -1.71
C ASN A 81 11.86 5.32 -1.60
N ASN A 82 12.07 5.79 -0.36
CA ASN A 82 12.72 7.06 0.00
C ASN A 82 12.02 8.34 -0.49
N LYS A 83 10.75 8.26 -0.91
CA LYS A 83 9.94 9.43 -1.28
C LYS A 83 8.64 9.48 -0.48
N PRO A 84 8.17 10.66 -0.05
CA PRO A 84 6.84 10.78 0.54
C PRO A 84 5.76 10.26 -0.41
N ALA A 85 4.83 9.50 0.13
CA ALA A 85 3.62 9.07 -0.54
C ALA A 85 2.45 9.15 0.43
N LEU A 86 1.26 9.39 -0.13
CA LEU A 86 0.02 9.47 0.63
C LEU A 86 -0.99 8.51 0.01
N TYR A 87 -1.63 7.71 0.84
CA TYR A 87 -2.67 6.78 0.42
C TYR A 87 -3.98 7.15 1.10
N ARG A 88 -5.09 7.03 0.37
CA ARG A 88 -6.44 7.10 0.91
C ARG A 88 -6.87 5.69 1.31
N VAL A 89 -7.40 5.56 2.52
CA VAL A 89 -8.12 4.37 2.95
C VAL A 89 -9.52 4.43 2.35
N ALA A 90 -9.87 3.45 1.53
CA ALA A 90 -11.22 3.32 1.03
C ALA A 90 -12.18 3.10 2.21
N PRO A 91 -13.39 3.69 2.19
CA PRO A 91 -14.40 3.36 3.18
C PRO A 91 -14.68 1.87 3.08
N ASP A 92 -14.64 1.21 4.24
CA ASP A 92 -14.98 -0.19 4.40
C ASP A 92 -16.30 -0.45 3.66
N LYS A 93 -16.26 -1.24 2.57
CA LYS A 93 -17.47 -1.66 1.87
C LYS A 93 -18.15 -2.68 2.78
N LYS A 94 -18.80 -2.21 3.85
CA LYS A 94 -19.85 -2.99 4.49
C LYS A 94 -20.90 -3.25 3.41
N GLN A 95 -20.92 -4.50 2.94
CA GLN A 95 -22.03 -5.06 2.17
C GLN A 95 -23.34 -4.87 2.93
#